data_AF-A0ABD5NN81-F1
#
_entry.id   AF-A0ABD5NN81-F1
#
_cell.length_a   1.000
_cell.length_b   1.000
_cell.length_c   1.000
_cell.angle_alpha   90.00
_cell.angle_beta   90.00
_cell.angle_gamma   90.00
#
_symmetry.space_group_name_H-M   'P 1'
#
loop_
_entity.id
_entity.type
_entity.pdbx_description
1 polymer ?
#
loop_
_entity_poly.entity_id
_entity_poly.type
_entity_poly.pdbx_seq_one_letter_code
_entity_poly.pdbx_strand_id
1 'polypeptide(L)'
;MTLVEYIADLLATSRRSPSAPERRESSRVVGPVSEPRTARSGGPDDDPESTIVYECRRCGTTVSSETSACPRCERGTIAAYPVS
;
A
#
# COMPACT_ATOMS: atom_id res chain seq x y z
N MET A 1 -23.92 -12.87 -21.99
CA MET A 1 -22.73 -12.96 -21.11
C MET A 1 -23.21 -12.86 -19.68
N THR A 2 -23.11 -13.93 -18.90
CA THR A 2 -23.59 -13.94 -17.50
C THR A 2 -22.46 -13.45 -16.58
N LEU A 3 -22.83 -12.96 -15.39
CA LEU A 3 -21.88 -12.58 -14.35
C LEU A 3 -20.89 -13.73 -14.03
N VAL A 4 -21.36 -14.97 -14.14
CA VAL A 4 -20.57 -16.19 -13.88
C VAL A 4 -19.44 -16.34 -14.90
N GLU A 5 -19.71 -16.10 -16.18
CA GLU A 5 -18.73 -16.19 -17.26
C GLU A 5 -17.66 -15.10 -17.14
N TYR A 6 -18.07 -13.89 -16.75
CA TYR A 6 -17.16 -12.76 -16.55
C TYR A 6 -16.15 -13.00 -15.41
N ILE A 7 -16.60 -13.61 -14.31
CA ILE A 7 -15.73 -13.92 -13.16
C ILE A 7 -14.72 -15.03 -13.52
N ALA A 8 -15.13 -16.02 -14.32
CA ALA A 8 -14.25 -17.11 -14.74
C ALA A 8 -13.07 -16.59 -15.60
N ASP A 9 -13.34 -15.62 -16.48
CA ASP A 9 -12.32 -15.03 -17.37
C ASP A 9 -11.29 -14.18 -16.60
N LEU A 10 -11.74 -13.39 -15.62
CA LEU A 10 -10.87 -12.61 -14.73
C LEU A 10 -9.95 -13.50 -13.88
N LEU A 11 -10.43 -14.66 -13.44
CA LEU A 11 -9.62 -15.61 -12.66
C LEU A 11 -8.59 -16.37 -13.52
N ALA A 12 -8.86 -16.54 -14.82
CA ALA A 12 -7.94 -17.20 -15.75
C ALA A 12 -6.75 -16.30 -16.14
N THR A 13 -7.00 -15.01 -16.33
CA THR A 13 -5.97 -14.02 -16.71
C THR A 13 -5.03 -13.65 -15.56
N SER A 14 -5.51 -13.73 -14.32
CA SER A 14 -4.73 -13.39 -13.11
C SER A 14 -3.62 -14.40 -12.77
N ARG A 15 -3.64 -15.61 -13.35
CA ARG A 15 -2.58 -16.64 -13.16
C ARG A 15 -1.41 -16.50 -14.13
N ARG A 16 -1.49 -15.60 -15.11
CA ARG A 16 -0.44 -15.40 -16.09
C ARG A 16 0.49 -14.29 -15.62
N SER A 17 1.28 -14.59 -14.59
CA SER A 17 2.37 -13.73 -14.12
C SER A 17 3.30 -13.40 -15.30
N PRO A 18 3.45 -12.13 -15.71
CA PRO A 18 4.55 -11.76 -16.58
C PRO A 18 5.84 -11.79 -15.76
N SER A 19 6.73 -12.69 -16.14
CA SER A 19 8.10 -12.82 -15.63
C SER A 19 8.81 -11.47 -15.69
N ALA A 20 9.37 -11.05 -14.54
CA ALA A 20 10.21 -9.86 -14.43
C ALA A 20 11.48 -9.97 -15.30
N PRO A 21 11.92 -8.88 -15.94
CA PRO A 21 13.32 -8.73 -16.31
C PRO A 21 14.03 -7.72 -15.38
N GLU A 22 14.93 -8.27 -14.57
CA GLU A 22 16.34 -7.88 -14.36
C GLU A 22 16.69 -6.37 -14.42
N ARG A 23 16.80 -5.81 -13.22
CA ARG A 23 17.82 -4.88 -12.70
C ARG A 23 18.88 -4.40 -13.72
N ARG A 24 18.92 -3.09 -14.02
CA ARG A 24 20.15 -2.43 -14.49
C ARG A 24 20.48 -1.21 -13.64
N GLU A 25 21.66 -1.31 -13.05
CA GLU A 25 22.37 -0.38 -12.18
C GLU A 25 22.72 0.90 -12.93
N SER A 26 22.43 2.07 -12.36
CA SER A 26 22.95 3.34 -12.87
C SER A 26 23.32 4.26 -11.72
N SER A 27 24.59 4.16 -11.35
CA SER A 27 25.30 5.04 -10.44
C SER A 27 25.23 6.49 -10.92
N ARG A 28 24.72 7.40 -10.10
CA ARG A 28 24.98 8.84 -10.21
C ARG A 28 25.24 9.40 -8.82
N VAL A 29 26.51 9.70 -8.58
CA VAL A 29 26.99 10.49 -7.45
C VAL A 29 26.64 11.95 -7.73
N VAL A 30 25.92 12.60 -6.82
CA VAL A 30 25.84 14.06 -6.75
C VAL A 30 25.97 14.46 -5.29
N GLY A 31 27.01 15.26 -5.01
CA GLY A 31 27.41 15.70 -3.67
C GLY A 31 26.46 16.72 -3.02
N PRO A 32 26.81 17.18 -1.81
CA PRO A 32 25.88 17.85 -0.90
C PRO A 32 25.74 19.33 -1.22
N VAL A 33 24.49 19.83 -1.21
CA VAL A 33 24.21 21.26 -1.08
C VAL A 33 23.69 21.54 0.33
N SER A 34 24.53 22.23 1.10
CA SER A 34 24.22 22.80 2.40
C SER A 34 23.35 24.06 2.21
N GLU A 35 22.24 24.18 2.94
CA GLU A 35 21.87 25.41 3.67
C GLU A 35 20.58 25.19 4.49
N PRO A 36 20.58 25.50 5.80
CA PRO A 36 19.40 25.40 6.66
C PRO A 36 18.56 26.67 6.52
N ARG A 37 17.40 26.55 5.88
CA ARG A 37 16.42 27.64 5.82
C ARG A 37 15.28 27.40 6.79
N THR A 38 15.36 28.17 7.87
CA THR A 38 14.26 28.91 8.52
C THR A 38 13.12 28.09 9.14
N ALA A 39 13.02 28.19 10.47
CA ALA A 39 11.91 27.76 11.30
C ALA A 39 10.55 28.10 10.68
N ARG A 40 9.75 27.06 10.39
CA ARG A 40 8.29 27.17 10.36
C ARG A 40 7.78 26.79 11.74
N SER A 41 7.37 27.80 12.48
CA SER A 41 6.42 27.63 13.58
C SER A 41 5.10 27.16 12.95
N GLY A 42 4.90 25.84 12.88
CA GLY A 42 3.58 25.27 12.62
C GLY A 42 2.74 25.48 13.86
N GLY A 43 1.61 26.18 13.73
CA GLY A 43 0.57 26.18 14.76
C GLY A 43 0.04 24.76 14.95
N PRO A 44 -0.86 24.51 15.91
CA PRO A 44 -1.58 23.25 15.95
C PRO A 44 -2.45 23.18 14.69
N ASP A 45 -1.89 22.59 13.64
CA ASP A 45 -2.60 22.12 12.48
C ASP A 45 -3.69 21.20 13.03
N ASP A 46 -4.94 21.66 12.95
CA ASP A 46 -6.14 20.83 12.93
C ASP A 46 -6.03 20.00 11.62
N ASP A 47 -5.06 19.07 11.63
CA ASP A 47 -4.83 18.13 10.55
C ASP A 47 -6.10 17.30 10.49
N PRO A 48 -6.82 17.28 9.34
CA PRO A 48 -8.07 16.55 9.23
C PRO A 48 -7.75 15.10 9.60
N GLU A 49 -8.19 14.66 10.78
CA GLU A 49 -7.74 13.42 11.42
C GLU A 49 -7.80 12.28 10.42
N SER A 50 -6.67 12.00 9.77
CA SER A 50 -6.65 11.14 8.60
C SER A 50 -6.99 9.74 9.09
N THR A 51 -8.21 9.30 8.82
CA THR A 51 -8.68 8.02 9.34
C THR A 51 -7.91 6.94 8.59
N ILE A 52 -7.24 6.05 9.32
CA ILE A 52 -6.47 4.96 8.72
C ILE A 52 -7.31 3.70 8.73
N VAL A 53 -7.52 3.11 7.54
CA VAL A 53 -8.20 1.82 7.37
C VAL A 53 -7.15 0.73 7.21
N TYR A 54 -7.30 -0.36 7.97
CA TYR A 54 -6.42 -1.52 7.91
C TYR A 54 -7.12 -2.71 7.25
N GLU A 55 -6.50 -3.34 6.25
CA GLU A 55 -7.10 -4.43 5.47
C GLU A 55 -6.11 -5.57 5.21
N CYS A 56 -6.58 -6.82 5.29
CA CYS A 56 -5.78 -7.98 4.92
C CYS A 56 -5.60 -8.09 3.39
N ARG A 57 -4.35 -8.03 2.92
CA ARG A 57 -4.01 -8.14 1.47
C ARG A 57 -4.38 -9.47 0.83
N ARG A 58 -4.63 -10.51 1.63
CA ARG A 58 -4.93 -11.85 1.13
C ARG A 58 -6.42 -11.99 0.82
N CYS A 59 -7.28 -11.60 1.76
CA CYS A 59 -8.72 -11.90 1.69
C CYS A 59 -9.63 -10.68 1.71
N GLY A 60 -9.07 -9.46 1.82
CA GLY A 60 -9.85 -8.21 1.84
C GLY A 60 -10.59 -7.95 3.15
N THR A 61 -10.30 -8.69 4.23
CA THR A 61 -10.93 -8.45 5.53
C THR A 61 -10.35 -7.19 6.16
N THR A 62 -11.21 -6.23 6.51
CA THR A 62 -10.86 -5.08 7.36
C THR A 62 -10.53 -5.54 8.78
N VAL A 63 -9.47 -5.00 9.36
CA VAL A 63 -8.98 -5.35 10.71
C VAL A 63 -8.73 -4.08 11.53
N SER A 64 -8.50 -4.25 12.83
CA SER A 64 -8.07 -3.16 13.72
C SER A 64 -6.57 -2.90 13.59
N SER A 65 -6.13 -1.69 13.97
CA SER A 65 -4.72 -1.27 13.98
C SER A 65 -3.84 -2.13 14.88
N GLU A 66 -4.39 -2.69 15.96
CA GLU A 66 -3.67 -3.51 16.93
C GLU A 66 -3.45 -4.96 16.45
N THR A 67 -4.02 -5.33 15.31
CA THR A 67 -4.01 -6.70 14.82
C THR A 67 -2.80 -6.99 13.94
N SER A 68 -1.91 -7.87 14.41
CA SER A 68 -0.76 -8.35 13.64
C SER A 68 -1.07 -9.47 12.65
N ALA A 69 -2.25 -10.10 12.75
CA ALA A 69 -2.66 -11.21 11.87
C ALA A 69 -4.17 -11.23 11.61
N CYS A 70 -4.57 -11.47 10.37
CA CYS A 70 -5.98 -11.47 9.98
C CYS A 70 -6.76 -12.59 10.70
N PRO A 71 -7.85 -12.30 11.42
CA PRO A 71 -8.64 -13.32 12.14
C PRO A 71 -9.38 -14.29 11.19
N ARG A 72 -9.46 -13.97 9.89
CA ARG A 72 -10.19 -14.78 8.91
C ARG A 72 -9.31 -15.78 8.15
N CYS A 73 -8.04 -15.45 7.94
CA CYS A 73 -7.13 -16.30 7.16
C CYS A 73 -5.75 -16.49 7.81
N GLU A 74 -5.57 -15.95 9.01
CA GLU A 74 -4.40 -16.11 9.89
C GLU A 74 -3.07 -15.62 9.27
N ARG A 75 -3.16 -14.74 8.27
CA ARG A 75 -1.99 -14.15 7.61
C ARG A 75 -1.63 -12.79 8.21
N GLY A 76 -0.34 -12.55 8.39
CA GLY A 76 0.22 -11.29 8.89
C GLY A 76 0.43 -10.20 7.83
N THR A 77 -0.22 -10.31 6.67
CA THR A 77 -0.05 -9.35 5.57
C THR A 77 -1.20 -8.35 5.58
N ILE A 78 -1.04 -7.27 6.37
CA ILE A 78 -2.02 -6.20 6.54
C ILE A 78 -1.53 -4.93 5.82
N ALA A 79 -2.41 -4.28 5.06
CA ALA A 79 -2.20 -2.97 4.45
C ALA A 79 -2.88 -1.89 5.30
N ALA A 80 -2.35 -0.68 5.28
CA ALA A 80 -2.95 0.50 5.89
C ALA A 80 -3.12 1.60 4.83
N TYR A 81 -4.29 2.21 4.78
CA TYR A 81 -4.61 3.26 3.82
C TYR A 81 -5.21 4.47 4.56
N PRO A 82 -4.71 5.69 4.34
CA PRO A 82 -5.41 6.88 4.78
C PRO A 82 -6.68 7.05 3.95
N VAL A 83 -7.79 7.37 4.61
CA VAL A 83 -9.01 7.85 3.96
C VAL A 83 -9.23 9.31 4.35
N SER A 84 -9.55 10.12 3.35
CA SER A 84 -9.83 11.57 3.45
C SER A 84 -11.27 11.85 3.09
#